data_AF-I4BD56-F1
#
_entry.id   AF-I4BD56-F1
#
_cell.length_a   1.000
_cell.length_b   1.000
_cell.length_c   1.000
_cell.angle_alpha   90.00
_cell.angle_beta   90.00
_cell.angle_gamma   90.00
#
_symmetry.space_group_name_H-M   'P 1'
#
loop_
_entity.id
_entity.type
_entity.pdbx_description
1 polymer ?
#
loop_
_entity_poly.entity_id
_entity_poly.type
_entity_poly.pdbx_seq_one_letter_code
_entity_poly.pdbx_strand_id
1 'polypeptide(L)'
;MAQHRVETASLQRIYETMLSTDVRSFLEKRGFTRSGTEFHRDRGALYDLIGFQENWHNGSMRWHGFFVNVGVGSAEIDSACAGEGRPRTRRNRYLLDRRWESLVPALPYEMRFDHRTDTAVFAAELCRGLGLLLEVLESCDSTAMLVRYAVENNLLIAYETTCCYLAATDDIEMLTRYVATLRDCFGHQERWSIFSREIRAETGRWTSTLAERGVLDPITAGS
;
A
#
# COMPACT_ATOMS: atom_id res chain seq x y z
N MET A 1 11.05 -14.25 34.95
CA MET A 1 10.30 -13.09 34.40
C MET A 1 11.18 -11.88 34.13
N ALA A 2 12.06 -11.45 35.05
CA ALA A 2 12.95 -10.30 34.81
C ALA A 2 13.92 -10.49 33.62
N GLN A 3 14.56 -11.65 33.52
CA GLN A 3 15.52 -11.94 32.45
C GLN A 3 14.89 -11.94 31.04
N HIS A 4 13.69 -12.51 30.90
CA HIS A 4 12.94 -12.49 29.64
C HIS A 4 12.57 -11.05 29.20
N ARG A 5 12.21 -10.17 30.15
CA ARG A 5 11.95 -8.75 29.84
C ARG A 5 13.20 -7.97 29.42
N VAL A 6 14.36 -8.33 29.97
CA VAL A 6 15.64 -7.70 29.61
C VAL A 6 16.08 -8.13 28.20
N GLU A 7 15.90 -9.42 27.87
CA GLU A 7 16.17 -9.98 26.54
C GLU A 7 15.29 -9.33 25.47
N THR A 8 13.98 -9.24 25.70
CA THR A 8 13.07 -8.62 24.72
C THR A 8 13.32 -7.14 24.52
N ALA A 9 13.60 -6.39 25.58
CA ALA A 9 14.02 -4.99 25.50
C ALA A 9 15.38 -4.81 24.79
N SER A 10 16.23 -5.83 24.78
CA SER A 10 17.51 -5.82 24.06
C SER A 10 17.29 -6.04 22.55
N LEU A 11 16.43 -7.01 22.16
CA LEU A 11 16.08 -7.22 20.76
C LEU A 11 15.38 -6.00 20.13
N GLN A 12 14.50 -5.32 20.88
CA GLN A 12 13.89 -4.06 20.45
C GLN A 12 14.95 -3.01 20.10
N ARG A 13 15.95 -2.83 20.97
CA ARG A 13 17.03 -1.86 20.75
C ARG A 13 17.88 -2.21 19.53
N ILE A 14 18.11 -3.50 19.27
CA ILE A 14 18.80 -3.96 18.06
C ILE A 14 18.00 -3.58 16.81
N TYR A 15 16.68 -3.85 16.80
CA TYR A 15 15.79 -3.47 15.71
C TYR A 15 15.81 -1.95 15.44
N GLU A 16 15.61 -1.15 16.48
CA GLU A 16 15.60 0.31 16.37
C GLU A 16 16.96 0.86 15.89
N THR A 17 18.06 0.26 16.35
CA THR A 17 19.41 0.64 15.90
C THR A 17 19.58 0.34 14.42
N MET A 18 19.27 -0.88 13.97
CA MET A 18 19.36 -1.30 12.57
C MET A 18 18.54 -0.38 11.65
N LEU A 19 17.32 -0.01 12.05
CA LEU A 19 16.49 0.94 11.30
C LEU A 19 17.06 2.36 11.30
N SER A 20 17.84 2.74 12.30
CA SER A 20 18.44 4.07 12.46
C SER A 20 19.80 4.21 11.81
N THR A 21 20.49 3.10 11.55
CA THR A 21 21.83 3.07 10.97
C THR A 21 21.79 2.52 9.56
N ASP A 22 21.81 1.20 9.41
CA ASP A 22 22.10 0.50 8.15
C ASP A 22 20.99 0.73 7.13
N VAL A 23 19.73 0.49 7.54
CA VAL A 23 18.56 0.66 6.67
C VAL A 23 18.37 2.13 6.31
N ARG A 24 18.52 3.04 7.29
CA ARG A 24 18.41 4.47 7.04
C ARG A 24 19.46 4.95 6.04
N SER A 25 20.74 4.62 6.27
CA SER A 25 21.83 4.98 5.37
C SER A 25 21.61 4.42 3.96
N PHE A 26 21.11 3.19 3.85
CA PHE A 26 20.80 2.58 2.56
C PHE A 26 19.67 3.30 1.81
N LEU A 27 18.58 3.65 2.50
CA LEU A 27 17.41 4.27 1.89
C LEU A 27 17.60 5.78 1.64
N GLU A 28 18.29 6.52 2.53
CA GLU A 28 18.58 7.96 2.34
C GLU A 28 19.43 8.21 1.10
N LYS A 29 20.41 7.33 0.80
CA LYS A 29 21.18 7.37 -0.46
C LYS A 29 20.32 7.24 -1.71
N ARG A 30 19.08 6.78 -1.57
CA ARG A 30 18.10 6.59 -2.65
C ARG A 30 16.94 7.58 -2.58
N GLY A 31 17.09 8.65 -1.79
CA GLY A 31 16.13 9.74 -1.71
C GLY A 31 14.99 9.54 -0.70
N PHE A 32 15.06 8.51 0.15
CA PHE A 32 14.07 8.35 1.22
C PHE A 32 14.39 9.24 2.41
N THR A 33 13.34 9.68 3.10
CA THR A 33 13.39 10.35 4.40
C THR A 33 12.62 9.50 5.42
N ARG A 34 13.08 9.49 6.68
CA ARG A 34 12.50 8.63 7.71
C ARG A 34 11.49 9.40 8.58
N SER A 35 10.35 8.77 8.86
CA SER A 35 9.36 9.18 9.85
C SER A 35 8.95 7.98 10.71
N GLY A 36 9.43 7.90 11.95
CA GLY A 36 9.14 6.75 12.82
C GLY A 36 9.73 5.44 12.28
N THR A 37 8.89 4.45 11.98
CA THR A 37 9.27 3.19 11.31
C THR A 37 8.99 3.19 9.82
N GLU A 38 8.66 4.35 9.25
CA GLU A 38 8.35 4.52 7.84
C GLU A 38 9.42 5.34 7.12
N PHE A 39 9.61 5.04 5.85
CA PHE A 39 10.51 5.74 4.94
C PHE A 39 9.70 6.21 3.73
N HIS A 40 9.83 7.49 3.40
CA HIS A 40 9.09 8.13 2.32
C HIS A 40 10.04 8.68 1.27
N ARG A 41 9.74 8.46 0.00
CA ARG A 41 10.49 9.02 -1.12
C ARG A 41 9.54 9.74 -2.07
N ASP A 42 9.87 10.97 -2.42
CA ASP A 42 9.21 11.72 -3.48
C ASP A 42 9.95 11.48 -4.80
N ARG A 43 9.22 11.10 -5.86
CA ARG A 43 9.73 10.89 -7.22
C ARG A 43 9.04 11.83 -8.24
N GLY A 44 8.50 12.96 -7.79
CA GLY A 44 7.75 13.91 -8.60
C GLY A 44 6.29 13.50 -8.74
N ALA A 45 5.93 12.83 -9.84
CA ALA A 45 4.55 12.41 -10.06
C ALA A 45 4.11 11.29 -9.11
N LEU A 46 5.06 10.47 -8.66
CA LEU A 46 4.85 9.34 -7.75
C LEU A 46 5.56 9.58 -6.42
N TYR A 47 5.07 8.94 -5.37
CA TYR A 47 5.76 8.88 -4.09
C TYR A 47 5.65 7.48 -3.49
N ASP A 48 6.71 7.05 -2.82
CA ASP A 48 6.84 5.72 -2.26
C ASP A 48 6.82 5.76 -0.72
N LEU A 49 6.33 4.68 -0.13
CA LEU A 49 6.36 4.38 1.29
C LEU A 49 6.99 3.00 1.48
N ILE A 50 7.95 2.88 2.40
CA ILE A 50 8.42 1.60 2.93
C ILE A 50 8.21 1.64 4.45
N GLY A 51 7.32 0.79 4.96
CA GLY A 51 6.97 0.72 6.37
C GLY A 51 7.47 -0.57 7.02
N PHE A 52 8.09 -0.46 8.19
CA PHE A 52 8.49 -1.61 9.00
C PHE A 52 7.46 -1.84 10.11
N GLN A 53 6.65 -2.88 9.95
CA GLN A 53 5.59 -3.23 10.88
C GLN A 53 6.06 -4.34 11.82
N GLU A 54 6.17 -4.03 13.10
CA GLU A 54 6.52 -5.00 14.13
C GLU A 54 5.47 -6.12 14.23
N ASN A 55 5.94 -7.34 14.51
CA ASN A 55 5.07 -8.45 14.82
C ASN A 55 4.46 -8.26 16.21
N TRP A 56 3.14 -8.41 16.33
CA TRP A 56 2.41 -8.28 17.60
C TRP A 56 2.85 -9.27 18.68
N HIS A 57 3.55 -10.36 18.32
CA HIS A 57 4.15 -11.31 19.25
C HIS A 57 5.48 -10.84 19.86
N ASN A 58 6.05 -9.73 19.38
CA ASN A 58 7.26 -9.14 19.96
C ASN A 58 7.06 -8.90 21.47
N GLY A 59 8.09 -9.17 22.26
CA GLY A 59 8.01 -9.07 23.73
C GLY A 59 7.50 -10.33 24.45
N SER A 60 6.86 -11.27 23.74
CA SER A 60 6.49 -12.58 24.29
C SER A 60 7.34 -13.72 23.73
N MET A 61 7.89 -13.54 22.53
CA MET A 61 8.73 -14.52 21.86
C MET A 61 10.22 -14.29 22.20
N ARG A 62 11.04 -15.33 21.99
CA ARG A 62 12.52 -15.25 22.11
C ARG A 62 13.21 -14.65 20.89
N TRP A 63 12.43 -14.21 19.91
CA TRP A 63 12.85 -13.55 18.69
C TRP A 63 12.09 -12.23 18.56
N HIS A 64 12.63 -11.31 17.76
CA HIS A 64 11.96 -10.10 17.34
C HIS A 64 11.70 -10.21 15.83
N GLY A 65 10.47 -9.91 15.41
CA GLY A 65 10.05 -10.05 14.03
C GLY A 65 9.32 -8.82 13.53
N PHE A 66 9.40 -8.61 12.21
CA PHE A 66 8.72 -7.51 11.53
C PHE A 66 8.42 -7.87 10.06
N PHE A 67 7.50 -7.10 9.50
CA PHE A 67 7.06 -7.17 8.11
C PHE A 67 7.45 -5.89 7.39
N VAL A 68 7.71 -5.99 6.09
CA VAL A 68 7.99 -4.82 5.24
C VAL A 68 6.79 -4.55 4.34
N ASN A 69 6.09 -3.46 4.62
CA ASN A 69 4.97 -2.96 3.84
C ASN A 69 5.44 -1.89 2.85
N VAL A 70 4.78 -1.81 1.71
CA VAL A 70 5.19 -0.99 0.58
C VAL A 70 3.97 -0.26 0.02
N GLY A 71 4.11 1.04 -0.14
CA GLY A 71 3.11 1.93 -0.70
C GLY A 71 3.63 2.66 -1.93
N VAL A 72 2.83 2.81 -2.99
CA VAL A 72 3.07 3.80 -4.06
C VAL A 72 1.79 4.59 -4.31
N GLY A 73 1.91 5.92 -4.20
CA GLY A 73 0.84 6.87 -4.49
C GLY A 73 1.26 7.86 -5.58
N SER A 74 0.35 8.74 -5.97
CA SER A 74 0.59 9.73 -7.02
C SER A 74 0.03 11.09 -6.63
N ALA A 75 0.85 12.14 -6.80
CA ALA A 75 0.43 13.52 -6.56
C ALA A 75 -0.65 13.97 -7.57
N GLU A 76 -0.61 13.42 -8.78
CA GLU A 76 -1.61 13.67 -9.82
C GLU A 76 -2.97 13.10 -9.43
N ILE A 77 -2.99 11.85 -8.92
CA ILE A 77 -4.20 11.23 -8.37
C ILE A 77 -4.74 12.03 -7.20
N ASP A 78 -3.86 12.40 -6.26
CA ASP A 78 -4.23 13.20 -5.09
C ASP A 78 -4.89 14.52 -5.53
N SER A 79 -4.33 15.21 -6.52
CA SER A 79 -4.85 16.48 -7.04
C SER A 79 -6.17 16.31 -7.80
N ALA A 80 -6.28 15.30 -8.67
CA ALA A 80 -7.50 15.05 -9.45
C ALA A 80 -8.67 14.74 -8.51
N CYS A 81 -8.46 13.87 -7.53
CA CYS A 81 -9.49 13.55 -6.54
C CYS A 81 -9.82 14.70 -5.60
N ALA A 82 -8.84 15.52 -5.22
CA ALA A 82 -9.11 16.75 -4.47
C ALA A 82 -9.96 17.75 -5.27
N GLY A 83 -9.76 17.84 -6.60
CA GLY A 83 -10.58 18.64 -7.52
C GLY A 83 -12.05 18.24 -7.52
N GLU A 84 -12.33 16.94 -7.34
CA GLU A 84 -13.68 16.40 -7.17
C GLU A 84 -14.25 16.56 -5.74
N GLY A 85 -13.54 17.31 -4.86
CA GLY A 85 -13.94 17.49 -3.46
C GLY A 85 -13.67 16.28 -2.57
N ARG A 86 -12.80 15.35 -3.02
CA ARG A 86 -12.52 14.08 -2.34
C ARG A 86 -11.02 13.93 -2.02
N PRO A 87 -10.46 14.79 -1.15
CA PRO A 87 -9.03 14.70 -0.80
C PRO A 87 -8.70 13.33 -0.22
N ARG A 88 -7.55 12.76 -0.65
CA ARG A 88 -7.12 11.44 -0.20
C ARG A 88 -6.59 11.49 1.23
N THR A 89 -6.83 10.41 1.96
CA THR A 89 -6.34 10.21 3.33
C THR A 89 -5.18 9.23 3.33
N ARG A 90 -4.47 9.11 4.45
CA ARG A 90 -3.42 8.09 4.61
C ARG A 90 -3.90 6.67 4.27
N ARG A 91 -5.18 6.35 4.52
CA ARG A 91 -5.73 5.00 4.31
C ARG A 91 -5.96 4.63 2.85
N ASN A 92 -6.13 5.61 1.96
CA ASN A 92 -6.52 5.35 0.56
C ASN A 92 -5.66 6.11 -0.46
N ARG A 93 -4.55 6.74 -0.04
CA ARG A 93 -3.67 7.48 -0.95
C ARG A 93 -2.68 6.61 -1.75
N TYR A 94 -2.40 5.39 -1.28
CA TYR A 94 -1.50 4.46 -1.96
C TYR A 94 -2.33 3.49 -2.79
N LEU A 95 -2.10 3.46 -4.10
CA LEU A 95 -2.76 2.50 -4.99
C LEU A 95 -2.04 1.16 -4.90
N LEU A 96 -0.71 1.14 -4.93
CA LEU A 96 0.03 -0.05 -4.52
C LEU A 96 0.15 0.01 -3.00
N ASP A 97 -0.45 -0.94 -2.29
CA ASP A 97 -0.31 -1.12 -0.84
C ASP A 97 -0.22 -2.62 -0.53
N ARG A 98 1.01 -3.12 -0.41
CA ARG A 98 1.31 -4.56 -0.32
C ARG A 98 2.50 -4.82 0.57
N ARG A 99 2.65 -6.06 1.02
CA ARG A 99 3.92 -6.51 1.59
C ARG A 99 4.93 -6.79 0.49
N TRP A 100 6.21 -6.56 0.79
CA TRP A 100 7.27 -6.65 -0.21
C TRP A 100 7.39 -8.04 -0.87
N GLU A 101 7.04 -9.14 -0.20
CA GLU A 101 7.09 -10.50 -0.76
C GLU A 101 6.02 -10.73 -1.82
N SER A 102 4.92 -9.95 -1.78
CA SER A 102 3.90 -9.99 -2.83
C SER A 102 4.42 -9.36 -4.13
N LEU A 103 5.43 -8.50 -4.07
CA LEU A 103 6.05 -7.85 -5.23
C LEU A 103 7.34 -8.57 -5.66
N VAL A 104 8.07 -9.12 -4.70
CA VAL A 104 9.29 -9.89 -4.92
C VAL A 104 9.16 -11.25 -4.22
N PRO A 105 8.63 -12.28 -4.90
CA PRO A 105 8.32 -13.58 -4.29
C PRO A 105 9.51 -14.32 -3.66
N ALA A 106 10.75 -13.93 -4.01
CA ALA A 106 11.97 -14.47 -3.40
C ALA A 106 12.27 -13.88 -2.01
N LEU A 107 11.58 -12.82 -1.58
CA LEU A 107 11.74 -12.21 -0.26
C LEU A 107 10.87 -12.92 0.79
N PRO A 108 11.32 -12.93 2.06
CA PRO A 108 10.57 -13.60 3.11
C PRO A 108 9.31 -12.83 3.49
N TYR A 109 8.24 -13.58 3.80
CA TYR A 109 7.00 -13.04 4.36
C TYR A 109 7.23 -12.27 5.67
N GLU A 110 8.14 -12.75 6.52
CA GLU A 110 8.49 -12.13 7.81
C GLU A 110 10.00 -12.19 8.02
N MET A 111 10.57 -11.09 8.49
CA MET A 111 11.96 -11.03 8.94
C MET A 111 11.99 -11.29 10.44
N ARG A 112 12.84 -12.21 10.90
CA ARG A 112 13.01 -12.54 12.32
C ARG A 112 14.48 -12.65 12.70
N PHE A 113 14.83 -12.16 13.88
CA PHE A 113 16.16 -12.32 14.47
C PHE A 113 16.06 -12.56 15.98
N ASP A 114 17.11 -13.16 16.55
CA ASP A 114 17.27 -13.37 17.98
C ASP A 114 18.71 -13.03 18.42
N HIS A 115 19.05 -13.29 19.69
CA HIS A 115 20.38 -12.98 20.24
C HIS A 115 21.53 -13.77 19.63
N ARG A 116 21.25 -14.81 18.83
CA ARG A 116 22.24 -15.62 18.13
C ARG A 116 22.42 -15.17 16.68
N THR A 117 21.54 -14.30 16.18
CA THR A 117 21.63 -13.75 14.83
C THR A 117 22.80 -12.77 14.74
N ASP A 118 23.64 -12.93 13.72
CA ASP A 118 24.61 -11.91 13.34
C ASP A 118 23.85 -10.70 12.76
N THR A 119 23.81 -9.62 13.51
CA THR A 119 23.03 -8.43 13.18
C THR A 119 23.57 -7.70 11.95
N ALA A 120 24.88 -7.78 11.67
CA ALA A 120 25.48 -7.14 10.50
C ALA A 120 25.10 -7.90 9.22
N VAL A 121 25.16 -9.23 9.26
CA VAL A 121 24.72 -10.08 8.13
C VAL A 121 23.22 -9.90 7.88
N PHE A 122 22.41 -9.90 8.94
CA PHE A 122 20.97 -9.71 8.84
C PHE A 122 20.59 -8.33 8.26
N ALA A 123 21.26 -7.26 8.70
CA ALA A 123 21.05 -5.92 8.15
C ALA A 123 21.45 -5.83 6.67
N ALA A 124 22.54 -6.49 6.27
CA ALA A 124 22.96 -6.55 4.88
C ALA A 124 21.96 -7.30 3.99
N GLU A 125 21.41 -8.43 4.47
CA GLU A 125 20.36 -9.17 3.77
C GLU A 125 19.08 -8.36 3.62
N LEU A 126 18.67 -7.65 4.69
CA LEU A 126 17.55 -6.72 4.64
C LEU A 126 17.76 -5.63 3.57
N CYS A 127 18.93 -4.99 3.58
CA CYS A 127 19.26 -3.95 2.59
C CYS A 127 19.29 -4.50 1.16
N ARG A 128 19.79 -5.73 0.96
CA ARG A 128 19.74 -6.41 -0.34
C ARG A 128 18.30 -6.65 -0.78
N GLY A 129 17.42 -7.10 0.11
CA GLY A 129 16.00 -7.27 -0.17
C GLY A 129 15.30 -5.96 -0.53
N LEU A 130 15.62 -4.88 0.19
CA LEU A 130 15.16 -3.53 -0.15
C LEU A 130 15.67 -3.09 -1.53
N GLY A 131 16.89 -3.45 -1.91
CA GLY A 131 17.41 -3.18 -3.26
C GLY A 131 16.55 -3.82 -4.36
N LEU A 132 16.24 -5.12 -4.23
CA LEU A 132 15.36 -5.83 -5.17
C LEU A 132 13.95 -5.23 -5.21
N LEU A 133 13.41 -4.85 -4.05
CA LEU A 133 12.12 -4.17 -3.98
C LEU A 133 12.15 -2.84 -4.75
N LEU A 134 13.20 -2.04 -4.58
CA LEU A 134 13.30 -0.73 -5.23
C LEU A 134 13.38 -0.85 -6.74
N GLU A 135 14.05 -1.88 -7.28
CA GLU A 135 14.05 -2.17 -8.73
C GLU A 135 12.61 -2.37 -9.25
N VAL A 136 11.77 -3.10 -8.50
CA VAL A 136 10.35 -3.29 -8.86
C VAL A 136 9.58 -1.96 -8.78
N LEU A 137 9.77 -1.18 -7.71
CA LEU A 137 9.07 0.11 -7.56
C LEU A 137 9.47 1.13 -8.62
N GLU A 138 10.74 1.12 -9.02
CA GLU A 138 11.29 2.02 -10.03
C GLU A 138 10.85 1.64 -11.45
N SER A 139 10.45 0.38 -11.68
CA SER A 139 9.80 -0.02 -12.94
C SER A 139 8.41 0.62 -13.13
N CYS A 140 7.78 1.09 -12.06
CA CYS A 140 6.58 1.93 -12.12
C CYS A 140 6.99 3.40 -12.01
N ASP A 141 7.04 4.07 -13.15
CA ASP A 141 7.60 5.43 -13.29
C ASP A 141 6.56 6.52 -13.53
N SER A 142 5.29 6.15 -13.69
CA SER A 142 4.21 7.07 -14.08
C SER A 142 2.88 6.76 -13.41
N THR A 143 2.05 7.79 -13.23
CA THR A 143 0.67 7.67 -12.75
C THR A 143 -0.13 6.66 -13.56
N ALA A 144 0.01 6.70 -14.89
CA ALA A 144 -0.68 5.78 -15.79
C ALA A 144 -0.31 4.31 -15.55
N MET A 145 0.96 4.01 -15.27
CA MET A 145 1.39 2.65 -14.91
C MET A 145 0.82 2.22 -13.55
N LEU A 146 0.84 3.11 -12.55
CA LEU A 146 0.28 2.82 -11.23
C LEU A 146 -1.24 2.55 -11.29
N VAL A 147 -1.97 3.32 -12.09
CA VAL A 147 -3.42 3.14 -12.27
C VAL A 147 -3.73 1.85 -13.01
N ARG A 148 -2.98 1.51 -14.08
CA ARG A 148 -3.10 0.20 -14.73
C ARG A 148 -2.84 -0.94 -13.75
N TYR A 149 -1.76 -0.85 -12.98
CA TYR A 149 -1.47 -1.83 -11.93
C TYR A 149 -2.64 -1.96 -10.96
N ALA A 150 -3.22 -0.86 -10.49
CA ALA A 150 -4.35 -0.88 -9.57
C ALA A 150 -5.58 -1.54 -10.19
N VAL A 151 -5.94 -1.20 -11.43
CA VAL A 151 -7.09 -1.80 -12.12
C VAL A 151 -6.92 -3.31 -12.33
N GLU A 152 -5.69 -3.76 -12.59
CA GLU A 152 -5.39 -5.17 -12.87
C GLU A 152 -5.20 -6.02 -11.60
N ASN A 153 -4.64 -5.44 -10.54
CA ASN A 153 -4.15 -6.20 -9.38
C ASN A 153 -4.88 -5.87 -8.08
N ASN A 154 -5.56 -4.73 -8.02
CA ASN A 154 -6.35 -4.37 -6.84
C ASN A 154 -7.80 -4.67 -7.08
N LEU A 155 -8.34 -5.52 -6.22
CA LEU A 155 -9.77 -5.64 -6.04
C LEU A 155 -10.22 -4.47 -5.14
N LEU A 156 -10.49 -4.72 -3.87
CA LEU A 156 -10.99 -3.69 -2.95
C LEU A 156 -9.90 -2.80 -2.34
N ILE A 157 -8.63 -2.90 -2.78
CA ILE A 157 -7.55 -2.07 -2.22
C ILE A 157 -7.54 -0.71 -2.93
N ALA A 158 -7.77 0.35 -2.14
CA ALA A 158 -7.88 1.73 -2.60
C ALA A 158 -8.84 1.91 -3.79
N TYR A 159 -9.88 1.07 -3.87
CA TYR A 159 -10.78 1.04 -5.01
C TYR A 159 -11.55 2.35 -5.17
N GLU A 160 -11.83 3.04 -4.07
CA GLU A 160 -12.43 4.37 -4.06
C GLU A 160 -11.54 5.37 -4.80
N THR A 161 -10.23 5.31 -4.57
CA THR A 161 -9.24 6.17 -5.21
C THR A 161 -9.08 5.86 -6.69
N THR A 162 -9.03 4.58 -7.06
CA THR A 162 -9.02 4.18 -8.47
C THR A 162 -10.28 4.68 -9.19
N CYS A 163 -11.46 4.48 -8.61
CA CYS A 163 -12.73 4.95 -9.17
C CYS A 163 -12.77 6.48 -9.32
N CYS A 164 -12.37 7.21 -8.28
CA CYS A 164 -12.33 8.66 -8.28
C CYS A 164 -11.40 9.22 -9.37
N TYR A 165 -10.19 8.68 -9.50
CA TYR A 165 -9.24 9.18 -10.49
C TYR A 165 -9.70 8.91 -11.92
N LEU A 166 -10.19 7.69 -12.21
CA LEU A 166 -10.69 7.36 -13.55
C LEU A 166 -11.93 8.20 -13.93
N ALA A 167 -12.78 8.51 -12.95
CA ALA A 167 -13.91 9.43 -13.13
C ALA A 167 -13.47 10.87 -13.39
N ALA A 168 -12.48 11.37 -12.62
CA ALA A 168 -11.96 12.74 -12.73
C ALA A 168 -11.21 12.98 -14.04
N THR A 169 -10.61 11.93 -14.61
CA THR A 169 -9.85 11.97 -15.87
C THR A 169 -10.66 11.52 -17.09
N ASP A 170 -11.96 11.27 -16.91
CA ASP A 170 -12.88 10.85 -17.97
C ASP A 170 -12.50 9.53 -18.69
N ASP A 171 -11.72 8.66 -18.05
CA ASP A 171 -11.44 7.31 -18.56
C ASP A 171 -12.57 6.34 -18.20
N ILE A 172 -13.73 6.58 -18.83
CA ILE A 172 -14.98 5.87 -18.52
C ILE A 172 -14.94 4.41 -18.95
N GLU A 173 -14.15 4.09 -19.98
CA GLU A 173 -13.97 2.72 -20.43
C GLU A 173 -13.14 1.90 -19.43
N MET A 174 -12.05 2.46 -18.89
CA MET A 174 -11.30 1.79 -17.82
C MET A 174 -12.11 1.73 -16.53
N LEU A 175 -12.82 2.80 -16.16
CA LEU A 175 -13.69 2.82 -14.99
C LEU A 175 -14.78 1.75 -15.06
N THR A 176 -15.46 1.65 -16.21
CA THR A 176 -16.51 0.64 -16.40
C THR A 176 -15.96 -0.76 -16.25
N ARG A 177 -14.83 -1.07 -16.92
CA ARG A 177 -14.20 -2.40 -16.82
C ARG A 177 -13.79 -2.72 -15.40
N TYR A 178 -13.19 -1.76 -14.70
CA TYR A 178 -12.77 -1.95 -13.33
C TYR A 178 -13.96 -2.25 -12.39
N VAL A 179 -15.02 -1.44 -12.47
CA VAL A 179 -16.24 -1.63 -11.66
C VAL A 179 -16.95 -2.94 -12.02
N ALA A 180 -16.95 -3.34 -13.29
CA ALA A 180 -17.47 -4.64 -13.73
C ALA A 180 -16.70 -5.80 -13.05
N THR A 181 -15.37 -5.77 -13.03
CA THR A 181 -14.55 -6.77 -12.34
C THR A 181 -14.89 -6.83 -10.84
N LEU A 182 -15.04 -5.68 -10.17
CA LEU A 182 -15.46 -5.65 -8.77
C LEU A 182 -16.85 -6.27 -8.57
N ARG A 183 -17.80 -5.97 -9.47
CA ARG A 183 -19.15 -6.54 -9.44
C ARG A 183 -19.13 -8.05 -9.67
N ASP A 184 -18.32 -8.55 -10.59
CA ASP A 184 -18.22 -9.98 -10.84
C ASP A 184 -17.66 -10.72 -9.62
N CYS A 185 -16.63 -10.15 -8.98
CA CYS A 185 -16.01 -10.73 -7.78
C CYS A 185 -16.89 -10.63 -6.52
N PHE A 186 -17.63 -9.53 -6.34
CA PHE A 186 -18.27 -9.21 -5.05
C PHE A 186 -19.78 -8.92 -5.13
N GLY A 187 -20.35 -8.77 -6.32
CA GLY A 187 -21.72 -8.32 -6.54
C GLY A 187 -22.80 -9.25 -5.99
N HIS A 188 -22.45 -10.52 -5.78
CA HIS A 188 -23.33 -11.51 -5.15
C HIS A 188 -23.34 -11.44 -3.61
N GLN A 189 -22.52 -10.58 -3.01
CA GLN A 189 -22.36 -10.48 -1.55
C GLN A 189 -23.22 -9.33 -1.01
N GLU A 190 -23.79 -9.48 0.19
CA GLU A 190 -24.65 -8.44 0.80
C GLU A 190 -23.96 -7.07 0.91
N ARG A 191 -22.65 -7.08 1.18
CA ARG A 191 -21.80 -5.90 1.26
C ARG A 191 -21.60 -5.17 -0.07
N TRP A 192 -21.99 -5.76 -1.20
CA TRP A 192 -21.91 -5.08 -2.50
C TRP A 192 -22.69 -3.77 -2.51
N SER A 193 -23.85 -3.71 -1.86
CA SER A 193 -24.64 -2.49 -1.74
C SER A 193 -23.86 -1.33 -1.12
N ILE A 194 -22.95 -1.62 -0.17
CA ILE A 194 -22.06 -0.63 0.46
C ILE A 194 -21.02 -0.16 -0.56
N PHE A 195 -20.34 -1.09 -1.23
CA PHE A 195 -19.34 -0.76 -2.26
C PHE A 195 -19.94 0.01 -3.43
N SER A 196 -21.08 -0.45 -3.96
CA SER A 196 -21.87 0.20 -5.00
C SER A 196 -22.18 1.66 -4.63
N ARG A 197 -22.66 1.91 -3.40
CA ARG A 197 -22.90 3.27 -2.90
C ARG A 197 -21.62 4.11 -2.81
N GLU A 198 -20.51 3.54 -2.34
CA GLU A 198 -19.22 4.23 -2.27
C GLU A 198 -18.66 4.55 -3.67
N ILE A 199 -18.76 3.62 -4.64
CA ILE A 199 -18.36 3.87 -6.04
C ILE A 199 -19.19 4.99 -6.65
N ARG A 200 -20.51 5.04 -6.41
CA ARG A 200 -21.34 6.17 -6.88
C ARG A 200 -20.86 7.50 -6.33
N ALA A 201 -20.52 7.52 -5.03
CA ALA A 201 -19.97 8.72 -4.43
C ALA A 201 -18.70 9.10 -5.22
N GLU A 202 -17.72 8.22 -5.29
CA GLU A 202 -16.43 8.50 -5.95
C GLU A 202 -16.54 8.87 -7.44
N THR A 203 -17.55 8.37 -8.15
CA THR A 203 -17.68 8.56 -9.61
C THR A 203 -18.59 9.71 -10.02
N GLY A 204 -19.34 10.30 -9.08
CA GLY A 204 -20.07 11.56 -9.29
C GLY A 204 -20.91 11.57 -10.56
N ARG A 205 -20.56 12.47 -11.50
CA ARG A 205 -21.27 12.68 -12.78
C ARG A 205 -21.41 11.41 -13.64
N TRP A 206 -20.53 10.43 -13.45
CA TRP A 206 -20.52 9.19 -14.22
C TRP A 206 -21.38 8.08 -13.63
N THR A 207 -22.03 8.33 -12.49
CA THR A 207 -22.89 7.36 -11.80
C THR A 207 -23.99 6.80 -12.70
N SER A 208 -24.69 7.68 -13.43
CA SER A 208 -25.79 7.26 -14.31
C SER A 208 -25.29 6.39 -15.46
N THR A 209 -24.17 6.77 -16.08
CA THR A 209 -23.54 6.00 -17.15
C THR A 209 -23.10 4.61 -16.68
N LEU A 210 -22.53 4.49 -15.48
CA LEU A 210 -22.15 3.19 -14.91
C LEU A 210 -23.37 2.33 -14.57
N ALA A 211 -24.47 2.94 -14.13
CA ALA A 211 -25.72 2.22 -13.89
C ALA A 211 -26.37 1.74 -15.20
N GLU A 212 -26.38 2.56 -16.25
CA GLU A 212 -26.87 2.20 -17.60
C GLU A 212 -26.05 1.07 -18.22
N ARG A 213 -24.73 1.06 -17.97
CA ARG A 213 -23.82 -0.03 -18.36
C ARG A 213 -23.97 -1.29 -17.49
N GLY A 214 -24.85 -1.26 -16.49
CA GLY A 214 -25.14 -2.42 -15.65
C GLY A 214 -24.00 -2.83 -14.73
N VAL A 215 -23.06 -1.93 -14.41
CA VAL A 215 -21.93 -2.24 -13.51
C VAL A 215 -22.17 -1.77 -12.07
N LEU A 216 -23.14 -0.88 -11.85
CA LEU A 216 -23.65 -0.52 -10.53
C LEU A 216 -25.09 -1.01 -10.35
N ASP A 217 -25.56 -1.03 -9.11
CA ASP A 217 -26.98 -1.28 -8.84
C ASP A 217 -27.83 -0.17 -9.48
N PRO A 218 -29.16 -0.29 -9.54
CA PRO A 218 -30.04 0.84 -9.84
C PRO A 218 -30.05 1.84 -8.68
N ILE A 219 -30.27 3.13 -8.96
CA ILE A 219 -30.60 4.08 -7.88
C ILE A 219 -32.04 3.78 -7.48
N THR A 220 -32.22 3.01 -6.40
CA THR A 220 -33.55 2.86 -5.81
C THR A 220 -33.92 4.19 -5.15
N ALA A 221 -34.98 4.83 -5.63
CA ALA A 221 -35.55 6.00 -4.99
C ALA A 221 -36.10 5.60 -3.61
N GLY A 222 -35.33 5.80 -2.55
CA GLY A 222 -35.80 5.61 -1.17
C GLY A 222 -34.74 5.08 -0.21
N SER A 223 -33.99 6.00 0.40
CA SER A 223 -33.50 5.94 1.79
C SER A 223 -33.06 7.34 2.19
#